data_AF-A0A5K1DPT1-F1
#
_entry.id   AF-A0A5K1DPT1-F1
#
_cell.length_a   1.000
_cell.length_b   1.000
_cell.length_c   1.000
_cell.angle_alpha   90.00
_cell.angle_beta   90.00
_cell.angle_gamma   90.00
#
_symmetry.space_group_name_H-M   'P 1'
#
loop_
_entity.id
_entity.type
_entity.pdbx_description
1 polymer ?
#
loop_
_entity_poly.entity_id
_entity_poly.type
_entity_poly.pdbx_seq_one_letter_code
_entity_poly.pdbx_strand_id
1 'polypeptide(L)' 'KVGIPEFLNGVGKGVETHIPKIEAEIGDFQKLLVTRTLKLKKLGIPCKH' A
#
# COMPACT_ATOMS: atom_id res chain seq x y z
N LYS A 1 11.37 11.47 -6.88
CA LYS A 1 10.36 10.53 -7.43
C LYS A 1 10.07 9.55 -6.30
N VAL A 2 8.95 9.72 -5.59
CA VAL A 2 8.66 8.93 -4.38
C VAL A 2 8.19 7.53 -4.80
N GLY A 3 8.81 6.50 -4.25
CA GLY A 3 8.43 5.10 -4.46
C GLY A 3 7.39 4.62 -3.45
N ILE A 4 6.76 3.48 -3.72
CA ILE A 4 5.89 2.79 -2.77
C ILE A 4 6.56 2.58 -1.40
N PRO A 5 7.80 2.05 -1.30
CA PRO A 5 8.44 1.83 -0.01
C PRO A 5 8.70 3.13 0.76
N GLU A 6 9.13 4.19 0.09
CA GLU A 6 9.38 5.49 0.73
C GLU A 6 8.07 6.12 1.26
N PHE A 7 7.01 6.07 0.45
CA PHE A 7 5.70 6.57 0.84
C PHE A 7 5.13 5.81 2.05
N LEU A 8 5.11 4.47 1.99
CA LEU A 8 4.51 3.65 3.04
C LEU A 8 5.29 3.70 4.36
N ASN A 9 6.62 3.81 4.31
CA ASN A 9 7.43 4.07 5.51
C ASN A 9 7.11 5.45 6.13
N GLY A 10 6.82 6.46 5.31
CA GLY A 10 6.37 7.78 5.80
C GLY A 10 4.95 7.77 6.38
N VAL A 11 4.07 6.87 5.92
CA VAL A 11 2.71 6.71 6.45
C VAL A 11 2.71 6.02 7.81
N GLY A 12 3.52 4.98 7.97
CA GLY A 12 3.59 4.17 9.20
C GLY A 12 2.30 3.42 9.54
N LYS A 13 2.12 3.07 10.82
CA LYS A 13 0.98 2.27 11.34
C LYS A 13 0.99 0.80 10.91
N GLY A 14 2.16 0.27 10.56
CA GLY A 14 2.35 -1.13 10.21
C GLY A 14 2.06 -1.45 8.75
N VAL A 15 1.67 -0.47 7.93
CA VAL A 15 1.45 -0.66 6.47
C VAL A 15 2.75 -0.94 5.73
N GLU A 16 3.87 -0.45 6.27
CA GLU A 16 5.23 -0.70 5.80
C GLU A 16 5.60 -2.19 5.80
N THR A 17 4.99 -2.99 6.68
CA THR A 17 5.20 -4.46 6.70
C THR A 17 4.56 -5.18 5.50
N HIS A 18 3.64 -4.50 4.81
CA HIS A 18 2.92 -5.03 3.65
C HIS A 18 3.47 -4.55 2.31
N ILE A 19 4.56 -3.76 2.29
CA ILE A 19 5.24 -3.29 1.06
C ILE A 19 5.42 -4.40 0.01
N PRO A 20 6.01 -5.57 0.30
CA PRO A 20 6.26 -6.58 -0.74
C PRO A 20 4.96 -7.10 -1.39
N LYS A 21 3.87 -7.18 -0.63
CA LYS A 21 2.57 -7.60 -1.15
C LYS A 21 1.91 -6.50 -2.00
N ILE A 22 2.07 -5.24 -1.58
CA ILE A 22 1.56 -4.08 -2.30
C ILE A 22 2.29 -3.93 -3.64
N GLU A 23 3.62 -4.04 -3.65
CA GLU A 23 4.40 -3.96 -4.89
C GLU A 23 4.05 -5.09 -5.85
N ALA A 24 3.85 -6.32 -5.36
CA ALA A 24 3.45 -7.44 -6.20
C ALA A 24 2.05 -7.27 -6.84
N GLU A 25 1.06 -6.79 -6.08
CA GLU A 25 -0.36 -6.80 -6.50
C GLU A 25 -0.86 -5.47 -7.09
N ILE A 26 -0.24 -4.36 -6.69
CA ILE A 26 -0.56 -3.01 -7.17
C ILE A 26 0.46 -2.56 -8.21
N GLY A 27 1.71 -3.02 -8.11
CA GLY A 27 2.76 -2.74 -9.08
C GLY A 27 3.47 -1.43 -8.82
N ASP A 28 2.81 -0.30 -9.12
CA ASP A 28 3.46 1.01 -9.10
C ASP A 28 2.71 2.04 -8.24
N PHE A 29 3.43 3.12 -7.91
CA PHE A 29 2.97 4.16 -7.00
C PHE A 29 1.67 4.84 -7.46
N GLN A 30 1.48 5.06 -8.76
CA GLN A 30 0.25 5.70 -9.26
C GLN A 30 -0.96 4.81 -9.06
N LYS A 31 -0.82 3.49 -9.30
CA LYS A 31 -1.87 2.52 -9.02
C LYS A 31 -2.21 2.46 -7.54
N LEU A 32 -1.23 2.62 -6.65
CA LEU A 32 -1.47 2.64 -5.20
C LEU A 32 -2.37 3.80 -4.79
N LEU A 33 -2.13 5.01 -5.32
CA LEU A 33 -2.91 6.21 -4.98
C LEU A 33 -4.38 6.12 -5.42
N VAL A 34 -4.65 5.46 -6.54
CA VAL A 34 -6.03 5.28 -7.04
C VAL A 34 -6.69 3.98 -6.59
N THR A 35 -5.96 3.12 -5.88
CA THR A 35 -6.50 1.85 -5.40
C THR A 35 -7.51 2.08 -4.27
N ARG A 36 -8.71 1.55 -4.45
CA ARG A 36 -9.76 1.61 -3.43
C ARG A 36 -9.45 0.72 -2.23
N THR A 37 -9.89 1.16 -1.05
CA THR A 37 -9.75 0.44 0.25
C THR A 37 -10.25 -1.00 0.22
N LEU A 38 -11.28 -1.31 -0.57
CA LEU A 38 -11.77 -2.68 -0.73
C LEU A 38 -10.70 -3.65 -1.29
N LYS A 39 -9.87 -3.19 -2.24
CA LYS A 39 -8.79 -4.01 -2.79
C LYS A 39 -7.69 -4.21 -1.74
N LEU A 40 -7.33 -3.17 -0.99
CA LEU A 40 -6.36 -3.28 0.11
C LEU A 40 -6.83 -4.27 1.20
N LYS A 41 -8.13 -4.25 1.54
CA LYS A 41 -8.72 -5.21 2.49
C LYS A 41 -8.66 -6.65 1.98
N LYS A 42 -8.91 -6.89 0.68
CA LYS A 42 -8.74 -8.22 0.06
C LYS A 42 -7.29 -8.69 0.08
N LEU A 43 -6.35 -7.77 0.02
CA LEU A 43 -4.92 -8.05 0.18
C LEU A 43 -4.53 -8.29 1.65
N GLY A 44 -5.46 -8.28 2.60
CA GLY A 44 -5.19 -8.48 4.02
C GLY A 44 -4.46 -7.30 4.67
N ILE A 45 -4.48 -6.13 4.01
CA ILE A 45 -3.91 -4.90 4.57
C ILE A 45 -4.96 -4.30 5.51
N PRO A 46 -4.64 -4.06 6.79
CA PRO A 46 -5.58 -3.48 7.72
C PRO A 46 -5.87 -2.03 7.34
N CYS A 47 -7.12 -1.76 6.94
CA CYS A 47 -7.61 -0.40 6.73
C CYS A 47 -8.56 -0.04 7.87
N LYS A 48 -8.24 1.03 8.61
CA LYS A 48 -9.19 1.64 9.55
C LYS A 48 -10.18 2.50 8.75
N HIS A 49 -11.46 2.40 9.07
CA HIS A 49 -12.52 3.25 8.52
C HIS A 49 -12.45 4.63 9.17
#